data_AF-A0A5E4JR98-F1
#
_entry.id   AF-A0A5E4JR98-F1
#
_cell.length_a   1.000
_cell.length_b   1.000
_cell.length_c   1.000
_cell.angle_alpha   90.00
_cell.angle_beta   90.00
_cell.angle_gamma   90.00
#
_symmetry.space_group_name_H-M   'P 1'
#
loop_
_entity.id
_entity.type
_entity.pdbx_description
1 polymer ?
#
loop_
_entity_poly.entity_id
_entity_poly.type
_entity_poly.pdbx_seq_one_letter_code
_entity_poly.pdbx_strand_id
1 'polypeptide(L)'
;MGETRAGKYGRNLAIWINYTFQTIPQDHRKGYRTRFISELRKYSLKPRAEGEPSNEGCVHELSDLVDIEILNPEHFARLVKEGIHLMYQKQTSARVLKALEENL
;
A
#
# COMPACT_ATOMS: atom_id res chain seq x y z
N MET A 1 1.28 7.10 -25.97
CA MET A 1 1.66 7.80 -24.72
C MET A 1 2.59 6.90 -23.94
N GLY A 2 3.76 7.41 -23.50
CA GLY A 2 4.74 6.61 -22.74
C GLY A 2 4.33 6.41 -21.28
N GLU A 3 4.85 5.35 -20.65
CA GLU A 3 4.65 5.05 -19.23
C GLU A 3 5.20 6.19 -18.34
N THR A 4 4.40 6.66 -17.38
CA THR A 4 4.84 7.70 -16.44
C THR A 4 5.76 7.11 -15.36
N ARG A 5 6.62 7.94 -14.75
CA ARG A 5 7.48 7.51 -13.62
C ARG A 5 6.66 6.90 -12.47
N ALA A 6 5.51 7.49 -12.16
CA ALA A 6 4.59 6.99 -11.13
C ALA A 6 4.01 5.62 -11.51
N GLY A 7 3.61 5.43 -12.77
CA GLY A 7 3.13 4.15 -13.29
C GLY A 7 4.19 3.05 -13.21
N LYS A 8 5.41 3.35 -13.68
CA LYS A 8 6.55 2.43 -13.60
C LYS A 8 6.86 2.03 -12.16
N TYR A 9 6.82 2.98 -11.23
CA TYR A 9 7.03 2.73 -9.81
C TYR A 9 5.95 1.81 -9.23
N GLY A 10 4.66 2.08 -9.47
CA GLY A 10 3.55 1.24 -9.02
C GLY A 10 3.66 -0.21 -9.53
N ARG A 11 4.01 -0.39 -10.82
CA ARG A 11 4.27 -1.73 -11.39
C ARG A 11 5.44 -2.44 -10.71
N ASN A 12 6.56 -1.75 -10.50
CA ASN A 12 7.72 -2.33 -9.84
C ASN A 12 7.42 -2.72 -8.39
N LEU A 13 6.61 -1.92 -7.69
CA LEU A 13 6.15 -2.22 -6.35
C LEU A 13 5.24 -3.46 -6.33
N ALA A 14 4.37 -3.61 -7.33
CA ALA A 14 3.55 -4.81 -7.52
C ALA A 14 4.40 -6.08 -7.67
N ILE A 15 5.51 -6.01 -8.42
CA ILE A 15 6.44 -7.13 -8.57
C ILE A 15 7.02 -7.54 -7.20
N TRP A 16 7.49 -6.57 -6.41
CA TRP A 16 8.02 -6.85 -5.07
C TRP A 16 6.97 -7.40 -4.10
N ILE A 17 5.74 -6.87 -4.12
CA ILE A 17 4.62 -7.42 -3.33
C ILE A 17 4.29 -8.85 -3.76
N ASN A 18 4.26 -9.13 -5.05
CA ASN A 18 4.01 -10.47 -5.56
C ASN A 18 5.09 -11.47 -5.15
N TYR A 19 6.37 -11.05 -5.13
CA TYR A 19 7.44 -11.88 -4.54
C TYR A 19 7.20 -12.17 -3.06
N THR A 20 6.70 -11.19 -2.30
CA THR A 20 6.33 -11.40 -0.90
C THR A 20 5.16 -12.36 -0.77
N PHE A 21 4.14 -12.29 -1.63
CA PHE A 21 3.05 -13.27 -1.63
C PHE A 21 3.53 -14.69 -1.91
N GLN A 22 4.60 -14.87 -2.67
CA GLN A 22 5.17 -16.20 -2.96
C GLN A 22 5.82 -16.83 -1.72
N THR A 23 6.28 -16.05 -0.74
CA THR A 23 6.80 -16.57 0.53
C THR A 23 5.70 -17.04 1.47
N ILE A 24 4.44 -16.68 1.22
CA ILE A 24 3.29 -17.17 1.97
C ILE A 24 2.93 -18.59 1.51
N PRO A 25 2.68 -19.53 2.46
CA PRO A 25 2.20 -20.87 2.14
C PRO A 25 1.00 -20.86 1.19
N GLN A 26 0.96 -21.81 0.26
CA GLN A 26 0.04 -21.79 -0.88
C GLN A 26 -1.44 -21.81 -0.45
N ASP A 27 -1.75 -22.56 0.60
CA ASP A 27 -3.06 -22.68 1.24
C ASP A 27 -3.55 -21.36 1.88
N HIS A 28 -2.63 -20.57 2.42
CA HIS A 28 -2.94 -19.27 3.04
C HIS A 28 -2.88 -18.08 2.06
N ARG A 29 -2.18 -18.22 0.92
CA ARG A 29 -1.87 -17.11 0.00
C ARG A 29 -3.12 -16.37 -0.52
N LYS A 30 -4.20 -17.08 -0.83
CA LYS A 30 -5.45 -16.46 -1.32
C LYS A 30 -6.07 -15.55 -0.26
N GLY A 31 -6.15 -16.02 0.98
CA GLY A 31 -6.67 -15.24 2.11
C GLY A 31 -5.79 -14.03 2.41
N TYR A 32 -4.46 -14.25 2.41
CA TYR A 32 -3.48 -13.19 2.59
C TYR A 32 -3.64 -12.06 1.56
N ARG A 33 -3.64 -12.39 0.26
CA ARG A 33 -3.81 -11.42 -0.83
C ARG A 33 -5.12 -10.64 -0.71
N THR A 34 -6.21 -11.34 -0.35
CA THR A 34 -7.53 -10.72 -0.21
C THR A 34 -7.54 -9.66 0.90
N ARG A 35 -6.99 -10.00 2.07
CA ARG A 35 -6.87 -9.08 3.21
C ARG A 35 -5.94 -7.91 2.92
N PHE A 36 -4.79 -8.20 2.29
CA PHE A 36 -3.83 -7.17 1.87
C PHE A 36 -4.48 -6.15 0.93
N ILE A 37 -5.14 -6.60 -0.15
CA ILE A 37 -5.79 -5.70 -1.11
C ILE A 37 -6.92 -4.91 -0.45
N SER A 38 -7.69 -5.55 0.44
CA SER A 38 -8.76 -4.88 1.18
C SER A 38 -8.22 -3.75 2.06
N GLU A 39 -7.11 -3.97 2.78
CA GLU A 39 -6.48 -2.95 3.62
C GLU A 39 -5.79 -1.85 2.79
N LEU A 40 -5.16 -2.22 1.67
CA LEU A 40 -4.51 -1.29 0.76
C LEU A 40 -5.52 -0.28 0.17
N ARG A 41 -6.71 -0.75 -0.22
CA ARG A 41 -7.80 0.06 -0.78
C ARG A 41 -8.37 1.10 0.18
N LYS A 42 -8.15 0.95 1.49
CA LYS A 42 -8.57 1.94 2.48
C LYS A 42 -7.70 3.21 2.45
N TYR A 43 -6.67 3.28 1.60
CA TYR A 43 -5.80 4.44 1.51
C TYR A 43 -6.56 5.73 1.16
N SER A 44 -6.56 6.69 2.09
CA SER A 44 -7.17 8.01 1.86
C SER A 44 -6.30 8.89 0.96
N LEU A 45 -6.81 9.12 -0.26
CA LEU A 45 -6.26 10.09 -1.21
C LEU A 45 -6.67 11.53 -0.92
N LYS A 46 -7.63 11.74 -0.01
CA LYS A 46 -8.06 13.09 0.38
C LYS A 46 -6.98 13.78 1.21
N PRO A 47 -6.73 15.09 1.00
CA PRO A 47 -5.99 15.88 1.97
C PRO A 47 -6.77 15.92 3.29
N ARG A 48 -6.05 15.92 4.40
CA ARG A 48 -6.65 16.07 5.74
C ARG A 48 -7.26 17.47 5.86
N ALA A 49 -8.52 17.57 6.26
CA ALA A 49 -9.08 18.86 6.65
C ALA A 49 -8.60 19.26 8.05
N GLU A 50 -8.50 20.55 8.32
CA GLU A 50 -8.08 21.05 9.63
C GLU A 50 -9.05 20.57 10.72
N GLY A 51 -8.51 19.98 11.79
CA GLY A 51 -9.31 19.42 12.89
C GLY A 51 -9.84 17.99 12.68
N GLU A 52 -9.72 17.41 11.47
CA GLU A 52 -10.02 15.98 11.29
C GLU A 52 -8.98 15.11 12.02
N PRO A 53 -9.39 13.96 12.60
CA PRO A 53 -8.44 12.98 13.14
C PRO A 53 -7.42 12.64 12.06
N SER A 54 -6.17 12.39 12.47
CA SER A 54 -5.10 11.96 11.56
C SER A 54 -5.64 10.81 10.72
N ASN A 55 -5.89 11.06 9.42
CA ASN A 55 -6.61 10.15 8.54
C ASN A 55 -6.19 8.70 8.77
N GLU A 56 -7.18 7.81 8.97
CA GLU A 56 -7.04 6.39 8.65
C GLU A 56 -6.53 6.33 7.20
N GLY A 57 -5.22 6.19 7.02
CA GLY A 57 -4.66 6.22 5.69
C GLY A 57 -3.21 6.64 5.57
N CYS A 58 -2.58 7.41 6.48
CA CYS A 58 -1.09 7.49 6.47
C CYS A 58 -0.35 8.25 7.57
N VAL A 59 0.94 7.87 7.68
CA VAL A 59 2.05 8.25 8.60
C VAL A 59 1.91 7.71 10.02
N HIS A 60 0.70 7.51 10.52
CA HIS A 60 0.50 7.07 11.90
C HIS A 60 -0.07 5.66 12.08
N GLU A 61 -0.51 5.00 11.01
CA GLU A 61 -1.02 3.62 11.10
C GLU A 61 0.05 2.62 11.60
N LEU A 62 1.33 2.96 11.43
CA LEU A 62 2.47 2.22 11.97
C LEU A 62 3.06 2.84 13.24
N SER A 63 2.66 4.06 13.64
CA SER A 63 3.22 4.73 14.83
C SER A 63 2.89 3.99 16.12
N ASP A 64 1.74 3.31 16.16
CA ASP A 64 1.29 2.53 17.31
C ASP A 64 1.76 1.06 17.24
N LEU A 65 2.42 0.66 16.14
CA LEU A 65 2.96 -0.68 15.98
C LEU A 65 4.42 -0.71 16.42
N VAL A 66 4.71 -1.49 17.47
CA VAL A 66 6.07 -1.71 17.95
C VAL A 66 6.89 -2.52 16.94
N ASP A 67 6.25 -3.48 16.26
CA ASP A 67 6.86 -4.33 15.24
C ASP A 67 5.96 -4.47 14.00
N ILE A 68 6.58 -4.45 12.81
CA ILE A 68 5.90 -4.65 11.53
C ILE A 68 6.11 -6.10 11.07
N GLU A 69 5.04 -6.88 11.12
CA GLU A 69 5.03 -8.28 10.69
C GLU A 69 4.64 -8.38 9.20
N ILE A 70 5.59 -8.71 8.33
CA ILE A 70 5.32 -8.90 6.89
C ILE A 70 4.39 -10.09 6.63
N LEU A 71 4.29 -11.06 7.55
CA LEU A 71 3.34 -12.18 7.44
C LEU A 71 1.91 -11.80 7.85
N ASN A 72 1.72 -10.60 8.40
CA ASN A 72 0.41 -10.02 8.64
C ASN A 72 0.04 -9.12 7.44
N PRO A 73 -1.01 -9.47 6.67
CA PRO A 73 -1.34 -8.78 5.42
C PRO A 73 -1.74 -7.32 5.65
N GLU A 74 -2.34 -6.98 6.78
CA GLU A 74 -2.68 -5.61 7.12
C GLU A 74 -1.44 -4.78 7.44
N HIS A 75 -0.52 -5.32 8.26
CA HIS A 75 0.73 -4.62 8.60
C HIS A 75 1.55 -4.36 7.33
N PHE A 76 1.62 -5.35 6.44
CA PHE A 76 2.29 -5.20 5.16
C PHE A 76 1.63 -4.16 4.26
N ALA A 77 0.30 -4.15 4.16
CA ALA A 77 -0.42 -3.14 3.39
C ALA A 77 -0.20 -1.72 3.94
N ARG A 78 -0.17 -1.56 5.27
CA ARG A 78 0.11 -0.28 5.93
C ARG A 78 1.52 0.22 5.67
N LEU A 79 2.52 -0.66 5.73
CA LEU A 79 3.89 -0.34 5.32
C LEU A 79 3.97 0.15 3.88
N VAL A 80 3.26 -0.51 2.96
CA VAL A 80 3.19 -0.10 1.55
C VAL A 80 2.52 1.27 1.40
N LYS A 81 1.39 1.51 2.07
CA LYS A 81 0.69 2.80 2.08
C LYS A 81 1.62 3.91 2.56
N GLU A 82 2.33 3.68 3.66
CA GLU A 82 3.25 4.65 4.25
C GLU A 82 4.44 4.95 3.34
N GLY A 83 5.05 3.94 2.72
CA GLY A 83 6.09 4.14 1.71
C GLY A 83 5.61 5.02 0.55
N ILE A 84 4.42 4.74 0.00
CA ILE A 84 3.82 5.54 -1.09
C ILE A 84 3.54 7.00 -0.67
N HIS A 85 3.20 7.20 0.60
CA HIS A 85 2.88 8.51 1.16
C HIS A 85 4.12 9.36 1.45
N LEU A 86 5.15 8.78 2.06
CA LEU A 86 6.37 9.48 2.46
C LEU A 86 7.20 9.95 1.26
N MET A 87 7.03 9.33 0.09
CA MET A 87 7.86 9.66 -1.07
C MET A 87 7.33 10.79 -1.96
N TYR A 88 6.04 11.21 -1.89
CA TYR A 88 5.45 12.05 -2.95
C TYR A 88 4.28 12.96 -2.54
N GLN A 89 3.96 13.93 -3.40
CA GLN A 89 2.68 14.66 -3.39
C GLN A 89 1.49 13.72 -3.66
N LYS A 90 0.34 13.96 -3.01
CA LYS A 90 -0.87 13.10 -3.05
C LYS A 90 -1.35 12.69 -4.46
N GLN A 91 -1.28 13.58 -5.45
CA GLN A 91 -1.67 13.26 -6.84
C GLN A 91 -0.78 12.16 -7.46
N THR A 92 0.50 12.16 -7.12
CA THR A 92 1.46 11.14 -7.56
C THR A 92 1.21 9.82 -6.84
N SER A 93 0.96 9.86 -5.53
CA SER A 93 0.57 8.68 -4.74
C SER A 93 -0.68 8.00 -5.32
N ALA A 94 -1.68 8.77 -5.79
CA ALA A 94 -2.86 8.23 -6.46
C ALA A 94 -2.51 7.45 -7.74
N ARG A 95 -1.62 8.01 -8.57
CA ARG A 95 -1.16 7.37 -9.82
C ARG A 95 -0.36 6.09 -9.54
N VAL A 96 0.47 6.10 -8.50
CA VAL A 96 1.21 4.93 -8.04
C VAL A 96 0.25 3.84 -7.57
N LEU A 97 -0.71 4.18 -6.70
CA LEU A 97 -1.67 3.24 -6.15
C LEU A 97 -2.50 2.59 -7.25
N LYS A 98 -2.99 3.39 -8.22
CA LYS A 98 -3.73 2.86 -9.37
C LYS A 98 -2.91 1.85 -10.17
N ALA A 99 -1.67 2.22 -10.52
CA ALA A 99 -0.78 1.32 -11.26
C ALA A 99 -0.42 0.06 -10.45
N LEU A 100 -0.29 0.17 -9.13
CA LEU A 100 -0.07 -0.97 -8.24
C LEU A 100 -1.28 -1.91 -8.28
N GLU A 101 -2.49 -1.42 -8.06
CA GLU A 101 -3.72 -2.22 -8.03
C GLU A 101 -4.02 -2.92 -9.36
N GLU A 102 -3.72 -2.28 -10.50
CA GLU A 102 -3.87 -2.88 -11.83
C GLU A 102 -2.93 -4.08 -12.06
N ASN A 103 -1.88 -4.23 -11.25
CA ASN A 103 -0.85 -5.27 -11.39
C ASN A 103 -0.79 -6.24 -10.19
N LEU A 104 -1.72 -6.12 -9.23
CA LEU A 104 -1.80 -6.94 -8.01
C LEU A 104 -2.83 -8.04 -8.06
#